data_AF-A0A0Q4K7T7-F1
#
_entry.id   AF-A0A0Q4K7T7-F1
#
_cell.length_a   1.000
_cell.length_b   1.000
_cell.length_c   1.000
_cell.angle_alpha   90.00
_cell.angle_beta   90.00
_cell.angle_gamma   90.00
#
_symmetry.space_group_name_H-M   'P 1'
#
loop_
_entity.id
_entity.type
_entity.pdbx_description
1 polymer ?
#
loop_
_entity_poly.entity_id
_entity_poly.type
_entity_poly.pdbx_seq_one_letter_code
_entity_poly.pdbx_strand_id
1 'polypeptide(L)'
;MAIARRPAEGAMTLAEMKEFATFSSATQRYIRRSLDIGLDRDDAMRRWSRDVVEAASIRAQARIYDRLPDIRACIPEDSGLDAIEPFMTPLLTVTAFDLGQGRLTTFGAYRFLYERLVGPESRPWLPAAFCASAALPHLHPELRRKLLQSLSEAAATASGWSMRQPAFYPAWVEKVEAGAPMH
;
A
#
# COMPACT_ATOMS: atom_id res chain seq x y z
N MET A 1 21.98 -22.27 11.16
CA MET A 1 22.84 -21.20 10.61
C MET A 1 22.14 -19.87 10.84
N ALA A 2 22.68 -19.01 11.70
CA ALA A 2 22.14 -17.68 11.94
C ALA A 2 22.48 -16.78 10.73
N ILE A 3 21.47 -16.30 10.02
CA ILE A 3 21.65 -15.30 8.96
C ILE A 3 22.06 -14.01 9.67
N ALA A 4 23.33 -13.62 9.54
CA ALA A 4 23.79 -12.30 9.94
C ALA A 4 23.02 -11.26 9.12
N ARG A 5 22.01 -10.61 9.73
CA ARG A 5 21.27 -9.51 9.11
C ARG A 5 22.27 -8.42 8.72
N ARG A 6 22.29 -8.04 7.44
CA ARG A 6 23.27 -7.08 6.92
C ARG A 6 22.99 -5.69 7.52
N PRO A 7 24.00 -4.92 7.97
CA PRO A 7 23.79 -3.60 8.59
C PRO A 7 22.92 -2.63 7.77
N ALA A 8 23.01 -2.69 6.43
CA ALA A 8 22.20 -1.88 5.51
C ALA A 8 20.71 -2.23 5.52
N GLU A 9 20.36 -3.49 5.79
CA GLU A 9 18.97 -3.96 5.90
C GLU A 9 18.31 -3.43 7.18
N GLY A 10 19.07 -3.36 8.28
CA GLY A 10 18.62 -2.76 9.54
C GLY A 10 18.34 -1.26 9.43
N ALA A 11 19.21 -0.50 8.77
CA ALA A 11 19.01 0.93 8.55
C ALA A 11 17.76 1.22 7.67
N MET A 12 17.54 0.41 6.64
CA MET A 12 16.36 0.50 5.77
C MET A 12 15.07 0.15 6.51
N THR A 13 15.08 -0.94 7.27
CA THR A 13 13.94 -1.35 8.11
C THR A 13 13.54 -0.22 9.05
N LEU A 14 14.51 0.42 9.70
CA LEU A 14 14.26 1.55 10.59
C LEU A 14 13.69 2.78 9.86
N ALA A 15 14.18 3.07 8.64
CA ALA A 15 13.65 4.17 7.84
C ALA A 15 12.17 3.94 7.46
N GLU A 16 11.82 2.73 7.03
CA GLU A 16 10.45 2.36 6.69
C GLU A 16 9.53 2.34 7.92
N MET A 17 10.03 1.89 9.07
CA MET A 17 9.29 1.97 10.34
C MET A 17 9.00 3.43 10.73
N LYS A 18 10.00 4.31 10.59
CA LYS A 18 9.83 5.75 10.86
C LYS A 18 8.82 6.37 9.91
N GLU A 19 8.90 6.07 8.62
CA GLU A 19 7.90 6.52 7.63
C GLU A 19 6.50 6.07 8.02
N PHE A 20 6.32 4.78 8.30
CA PHE A 20 5.02 4.22 8.69
C PHE A 20 4.44 4.89 9.95
N ALA A 21 5.30 5.21 10.92
CA ALA A 21 4.89 5.88 12.16
C ALA A 21 4.40 7.32 11.92
N THR A 22 4.77 7.97 10.80
CA THR A 22 4.23 9.29 10.44
C THR A 22 2.78 9.26 9.97
N PHE A 23 2.28 8.09 9.57
CA PHE A 23 0.90 7.97 9.09
C PHE A 23 -0.10 8.01 10.25
N SER A 24 -1.31 8.52 9.96
CA SER A 24 -2.41 8.51 10.94
C SER A 24 -2.74 7.10 11.41
N SER A 25 -3.28 6.94 12.61
CA SER A 25 -3.68 5.62 13.12
C SER A 25 -4.67 4.89 12.20
N ALA A 26 -5.56 5.63 11.54
CA ALA A 26 -6.51 5.08 10.58
C ALA A 26 -5.80 4.56 9.32
N THR A 27 -4.81 5.29 8.81
CA THR A 27 -3.96 4.87 7.68
C THR A 27 -3.12 3.66 8.04
N GLN A 28 -2.48 3.66 9.22
CA GLN A 28 -1.69 2.52 9.69
C GLN A 28 -2.55 1.25 9.83
N ARG A 29 -3.75 1.37 10.41
CA ARG A 29 -4.73 0.27 10.50
C ARG A 29 -5.12 -0.24 9.11
N TYR A 30 -5.40 0.66 8.18
CA TYR A 30 -5.74 0.29 6.81
C TYR A 30 -4.61 -0.47 6.12
N ILE A 31 -3.38 0.04 6.18
CA ILE A 31 -2.21 -0.59 5.56
C ILE A 31 -1.99 -2.00 6.11
N ARG A 32 -1.99 -2.18 7.44
CA ARG A 32 -1.83 -3.50 8.06
C ARG A 32 -2.92 -4.47 7.57
N ARG A 33 -4.18 -4.05 7.58
CA ARG A 33 -5.31 -4.85 7.06
C ARG A 33 -5.14 -5.19 5.58
N SER A 34 -4.77 -4.23 4.76
CA SER A 34 -4.52 -4.43 3.33
C SER A 34 -3.41 -5.44 3.09
N LEU A 35 -2.32 -5.40 3.88
CA LEU A 35 -1.23 -6.36 3.79
C LEU A 35 -1.68 -7.76 4.23
N ASP A 36 -2.49 -7.88 5.28
CA ASP A 36 -3.01 -9.18 5.71
C ASP A 36 -3.90 -9.82 4.64
N ILE A 37 -4.73 -9.02 3.96
CA ILE A 37 -5.59 -9.48 2.86
C ILE A 37 -4.75 -9.81 1.61
N GLY A 38 -3.94 -8.85 1.12
CA GLY A 38 -3.29 -8.95 -0.19
C GLY A 38 -2.05 -9.86 -0.24
N LEU A 39 -1.57 -10.30 0.93
CA LEU A 39 -0.47 -11.24 1.07
C LEU A 39 -0.89 -12.53 1.79
N ASP A 40 -2.20 -12.71 2.01
CA ASP A 40 -2.80 -13.90 2.65
C ASP A 40 -2.08 -14.33 3.94
N ARG A 41 -1.84 -13.37 4.84
CA ARG A 41 -1.01 -13.59 6.05
C ARG A 41 -1.80 -14.23 7.17
N ASP A 42 -3.04 -13.80 7.33
CA ASP A 42 -3.91 -14.22 8.39
C ASP A 42 -5.40 -13.98 8.03
N ASP A 43 -6.32 -14.56 8.81
CA ASP A 43 -7.76 -14.28 8.70
C ASP A 43 -8.09 -12.81 8.99
N ALA A 44 -8.18 -12.02 7.92
CA ALA A 44 -8.46 -10.60 8.00
C ALA A 44 -9.88 -10.30 8.49
N MET A 45 -10.85 -11.17 8.18
CA MET A 45 -12.23 -11.01 8.63
C MET A 45 -12.30 -11.11 10.14
N ARG A 46 -11.72 -12.16 10.73
CA ARG A 46 -11.71 -12.37 12.17
C ARG A 46 -10.93 -11.27 12.90
N ARG A 47 -9.81 -10.80 12.34
CA ARG A 47 -8.92 -9.85 13.03
C ARG A 47 -9.34 -8.39 12.91
N TRP A 48 -9.83 -7.98 11.74
CA TRP A 48 -10.06 -6.56 11.48
C TRP A 48 -11.54 -6.17 11.53
N SER A 49 -12.48 -7.10 11.33
CA SER A 49 -13.90 -6.75 11.36
C SER A 49 -14.36 -6.37 12.77
N ARG A 50 -14.91 -5.17 12.94
CA ARG A 50 -15.57 -4.73 14.20
C ARG A 50 -17.08 -4.71 14.11
N ASP A 51 -17.60 -4.55 12.90
CA ASP A 51 -19.03 -4.47 12.62
C ASP A 51 -19.33 -5.00 11.20
N VAL A 52 -20.61 -5.05 10.85
CA VAL A 52 -21.08 -5.56 9.56
C VAL A 52 -20.63 -4.71 8.37
N VAL A 53 -20.36 -3.42 8.57
CA VAL A 53 -19.90 -2.50 7.53
C VAL A 53 -18.43 -2.75 7.22
N GLU A 54 -17.60 -2.90 8.25
CA GLU A 54 -16.19 -3.25 8.10
C GLU A 54 -16.02 -4.67 7.54
N ALA A 55 -16.88 -5.62 7.94
CA ALA A 55 -16.97 -6.94 7.33
C ALA A 55 -17.23 -6.86 5.81
N ALA A 56 -18.19 -6.04 5.39
CA ALA A 56 -18.49 -5.84 3.98
C ALA A 56 -17.32 -5.18 3.22
N SER A 57 -16.66 -4.18 3.82
CA SER A 57 -15.45 -3.53 3.29
C SER A 57 -14.31 -4.52 3.09
N ILE A 58 -14.05 -5.41 4.07
CA ILE A 58 -12.99 -6.44 3.98
C ILE A 58 -13.29 -7.42 2.84
N ARG A 59 -14.53 -7.91 2.73
CA ARG A 59 -14.92 -8.81 1.62
C ARG A 59 -14.79 -8.14 0.25
N ALA A 60 -15.16 -6.87 0.15
CA ALA A 60 -14.98 -6.11 -1.10
C ALA A 60 -13.50 -5.93 -1.43
N GLN A 61 -12.68 -5.63 -0.42
CA GLN A 61 -11.23 -5.48 -0.59
C GLN A 61 -10.58 -6.80 -1.04
N ALA A 62 -10.94 -7.93 -0.43
CA ALA A 62 -10.45 -9.25 -0.85
C ALA A 62 -10.76 -9.52 -2.33
N ARG A 63 -12.02 -9.32 -2.77
CA ARG A 63 -12.41 -9.49 -4.18
C ARG A 63 -11.63 -8.61 -5.17
N ILE A 64 -11.30 -7.38 -4.77
CA ILE A 64 -10.50 -6.48 -5.60
C ILE A 64 -9.03 -6.93 -5.62
N TYR A 65 -8.54 -7.44 -4.50
CA TYR A 65 -7.16 -7.92 -4.32
C TYR A 65 -6.90 -9.29 -4.97
N ASP A 66 -7.93 -10.05 -5.36
CA ASP A 66 -7.79 -11.27 -6.18
C ASP A 66 -6.99 -11.02 -7.48
N ARG A 67 -6.91 -9.77 -7.95
CA ARG A 67 -6.14 -9.35 -9.13
C ARG A 67 -4.66 -9.09 -8.87
N LEU A 68 -4.23 -9.03 -7.60
CA LEU A 68 -2.83 -8.71 -7.26
C LEU A 68 -1.82 -9.70 -7.88
N PRO A 69 -2.06 -11.02 -7.95
CA PRO A 69 -1.16 -11.94 -8.64
C PRO A 69 -0.96 -11.58 -10.12
N ASP A 70 -2.04 -11.26 -10.84
CA ASP A 70 -1.98 -10.87 -12.24
C ASP A 70 -1.25 -9.54 -12.43
N ILE A 71 -1.52 -8.56 -11.56
CA ILE A 71 -0.80 -7.27 -11.56
C ILE A 71 0.70 -7.49 -11.39
N ARG A 72 1.11 -8.38 -10.47
CA ARG A 72 2.54 -8.73 -10.26
C ARG A 72 3.16 -9.41 -11.48
N ALA A 73 2.40 -10.24 -12.18
CA ALA A 73 2.87 -10.96 -13.37
C ALA A 73 3.00 -10.07 -14.61
N CYS A 74 2.29 -8.94 -14.65
CA CYS A 74 2.27 -8.03 -15.80
C CYS A 74 3.13 -6.77 -15.62
N ILE A 75 3.95 -6.66 -14.56
CA ILE A 75 4.80 -5.46 -14.38
C ILE A 75 5.70 -5.29 -15.61
N PRO A 76 5.64 -4.14 -16.32
CA PRO A 76 6.43 -3.98 -17.54
C PRO A 76 7.92 -3.82 -17.22
N GLU A 77 8.77 -4.45 -18.03
CA GLU A 77 10.23 -4.33 -17.95
C GLU A 77 10.75 -3.02 -18.57
N ASP A 78 9.98 -2.45 -19.51
CA ASP A 78 10.27 -1.19 -20.18
C ASP A 78 9.05 -0.26 -20.23
N SER A 79 9.22 0.92 -20.84
CA SER A 79 8.16 1.94 -20.97
C SER A 79 7.41 1.89 -22.29
N GLY A 80 7.46 0.78 -23.03
CA GLY A 80 6.73 0.59 -24.29
C GLY A 80 5.23 0.62 -24.06
N LEU A 81 4.50 1.43 -24.83
CA LEU A 81 3.06 1.68 -24.62
C LEU A 81 2.20 0.41 -24.65
N ASP A 82 2.56 -0.56 -25.51
CA ASP A 82 1.83 -1.82 -25.63
C ASP A 82 1.91 -2.68 -24.35
N ALA A 83 2.99 -2.55 -23.60
CA ALA A 83 3.19 -3.26 -22.34
C ALA A 83 2.48 -2.55 -21.16
N ILE A 84 2.04 -1.31 -21.31
CA ILE A 84 1.44 -0.50 -20.24
C ILE A 84 0.00 -0.95 -19.94
N GLU A 85 -0.82 -1.19 -20.98
CA GLU A 85 -2.26 -1.44 -20.81
C GLU A 85 -2.57 -2.66 -19.91
N PRO A 86 -1.94 -3.84 -20.10
CA PRO A 86 -2.21 -5.01 -19.27
C PRO A 86 -1.92 -4.80 -17.79
N PHE A 87 -0.96 -3.94 -17.47
CA PHE A 87 -0.55 -3.64 -16.11
C PHE A 87 -1.34 -2.49 -15.47
N MET A 88 -1.44 -1.37 -16.18
CA MET A 88 -2.01 -0.14 -15.63
C MET A 88 -3.51 -0.26 -15.39
N THR A 89 -4.24 -0.96 -16.26
CA THR A 89 -5.70 -1.11 -16.12
C THR A 89 -6.11 -1.78 -14.80
N PRO A 90 -5.58 -2.97 -14.44
CA PRO A 90 -5.90 -3.58 -13.16
C PRO A 90 -5.31 -2.79 -11.98
N LEU A 91 -4.11 -2.21 -12.12
CA LEU A 91 -3.52 -1.37 -11.07
C LEU A 91 -4.41 -0.15 -10.73
N LEU A 92 -4.90 0.57 -11.74
CA LEU A 92 -5.83 1.69 -11.56
C LEU A 92 -7.11 1.28 -10.83
N THR A 93 -7.63 0.09 -11.12
CA THR A 93 -8.85 -0.41 -10.46
C THR A 93 -8.62 -0.61 -8.96
N VAL A 94 -7.51 -1.26 -8.59
CA VAL A 94 -7.17 -1.50 -7.18
C VAL A 94 -6.86 -0.17 -6.46
N THR A 95 -6.12 0.73 -7.13
CA THR A 95 -5.81 2.07 -6.60
C THR A 95 -7.07 2.89 -6.38
N ALA A 96 -7.98 2.95 -7.35
CA ALA A 96 -9.24 3.68 -7.23
C ALA A 96 -10.10 3.17 -6.06
N PHE A 97 -10.14 1.86 -5.84
CA PHE A 97 -10.82 1.26 -4.71
C PHE A 97 -10.20 1.69 -3.37
N ASP A 98 -8.87 1.56 -3.24
CA ASP A 98 -8.16 1.86 -2.00
C ASP A 98 -8.21 3.34 -1.62
N LEU A 99 -8.05 4.24 -2.61
CA LEU A 99 -8.22 5.69 -2.39
C LEU A 99 -9.67 6.02 -1.99
N GLY A 100 -10.64 5.30 -2.56
CA GLY A 100 -12.07 5.41 -2.23
C GLY A 100 -12.40 5.05 -0.79
N GLN A 101 -11.58 4.25 -0.10
CA GLN A 101 -11.78 3.96 1.33
C GLN A 101 -11.45 5.16 2.22
N GLY A 102 -10.83 6.22 1.68
CA GLY A 102 -10.52 7.44 2.43
C GLY A 102 -9.47 7.26 3.54
N ARG A 103 -8.69 6.17 3.49
CA ARG A 103 -7.66 5.85 4.50
C ARG A 103 -6.24 6.08 4.00
N LEU A 104 -6.01 6.00 2.69
CA LEU A 104 -4.74 6.36 2.04
C LEU A 104 -4.85 7.78 1.48
N THR A 105 -4.57 8.79 2.32
CA THR A 105 -4.81 10.20 1.93
C THR A 105 -3.58 10.93 1.41
N THR A 106 -2.49 10.22 1.13
CA THR A 106 -1.25 10.79 0.57
C THR A 106 -0.60 9.81 -0.40
N PHE A 107 0.18 10.32 -1.35
CA PHE A 107 1.00 9.50 -2.25
C PHE A 107 1.99 8.62 -1.47
N GLY A 108 2.60 9.14 -0.39
CA GLY A 108 3.51 8.37 0.46
C GLY A 108 2.85 7.14 1.08
N ALA A 109 1.65 7.29 1.66
CA ALA A 109 0.91 6.15 2.24
C ALA A 109 0.49 5.13 1.18
N TYR A 110 0.07 5.61 0.01
CA TYR A 110 -0.23 4.76 -1.14
C TYR A 110 1.01 3.99 -1.62
N ARG A 111 2.11 4.69 -1.90
CA ARG A 111 3.39 4.09 -2.32
C ARG A 111 3.85 3.03 -1.34
N PHE A 112 3.82 3.35 -0.04
CA PHE A 112 4.22 2.44 1.03
C PHE A 112 3.43 1.13 1.00
N LEU A 113 2.11 1.18 0.79
CA LEU A 113 1.30 -0.03 0.67
C LEU A 113 1.62 -0.79 -0.62
N TYR A 114 1.66 -0.08 -1.75
CA TYR A 114 1.70 -0.72 -3.07
C TYR A 114 3.05 -1.36 -3.38
N GLU A 115 4.17 -0.78 -2.92
CA GLU A 115 5.47 -1.42 -3.08
C GLU A 115 5.58 -2.75 -2.30
N ARG A 116 4.76 -2.94 -1.27
CA ARG A 116 4.68 -4.18 -0.47
C ARG A 116 3.66 -5.16 -1.02
N LEU A 117 2.59 -4.67 -1.64
CA LEU A 117 1.59 -5.52 -2.28
C LEU A 117 2.03 -5.98 -3.67
N VAL A 118 2.73 -5.17 -4.44
CA VAL A 118 3.05 -5.44 -5.85
C VAL A 118 4.53 -5.73 -6.05
N GLY A 119 5.40 -4.96 -5.41
CA GLY A 119 6.85 -5.10 -5.51
C GLY A 119 7.54 -3.77 -5.82
N PRO A 120 8.86 -3.64 -5.57
CA PRO A 120 9.61 -2.42 -5.87
C PRO A 120 9.64 -2.07 -7.37
N GLU A 121 9.52 -3.05 -8.25
CA GLU A 121 9.47 -2.91 -9.71
C GLU A 121 8.28 -2.04 -10.15
N SER A 122 7.20 -1.99 -9.37
CA SER A 122 6.02 -1.19 -9.70
C SER A 122 6.21 0.31 -9.45
N ARG A 123 7.24 0.73 -8.69
CA ARG A 123 7.43 2.11 -8.21
C ARG A 123 7.36 3.19 -9.31
N PRO A 124 7.97 3.03 -10.50
CA PRO A 124 7.88 4.01 -11.59
C PRO A 124 6.45 4.28 -12.06
N TRP A 125 5.56 3.30 -11.91
CA TRP A 125 4.19 3.34 -12.38
C TRP A 125 3.21 3.89 -11.35
N LEU A 126 3.60 3.88 -10.07
CA LEU A 126 2.76 4.30 -8.96
C LEU A 126 2.31 5.78 -9.06
N PRO A 127 3.16 6.77 -9.44
CA PRO A 127 2.71 8.15 -9.61
C PRO A 127 1.58 8.29 -10.62
N ALA A 128 1.68 7.63 -11.79
CA ALA A 128 0.67 7.69 -12.83
C ALA A 128 -0.64 7.04 -12.37
N ALA A 129 -0.57 5.85 -11.78
CA ALA A 129 -1.74 5.14 -11.27
C ALA A 129 -2.45 5.93 -10.15
N PHE A 130 -1.67 6.53 -9.25
CA PHE A 130 -2.18 7.39 -8.19
C PHE A 130 -2.85 8.64 -8.74
N CYS A 131 -2.20 9.37 -9.66
CA CYS A 131 -2.71 10.61 -10.23
C CYS A 131 -4.04 10.38 -10.94
N ALA A 132 -4.11 9.39 -11.83
CA ALA A 132 -5.33 9.05 -12.55
C ALA A 132 -6.46 8.64 -11.60
N SER A 133 -6.17 7.76 -10.63
CA SER A 133 -7.18 7.29 -9.67
C SER A 133 -7.64 8.37 -8.70
N ALA A 134 -6.75 9.26 -8.27
CA ALA A 134 -7.06 10.39 -7.40
C ALA A 134 -7.93 11.45 -8.10
N ALA A 135 -7.90 11.50 -9.44
CA ALA A 135 -8.72 12.42 -10.23
C ALA A 135 -10.13 11.89 -10.56
N LEU A 136 -10.39 10.59 -10.33
CA LEU A 136 -11.65 9.96 -10.70
C LEU A 136 -12.88 10.57 -9.97
N PRO A 137 -14.05 10.59 -10.63
CA PRO A 137 -15.24 11.29 -10.14
C PRO A 137 -15.91 10.64 -8.94
N HIS A 138 -15.61 9.37 -8.62
CA HIS A 138 -16.18 8.68 -7.45
C HIS A 138 -15.64 9.24 -6.12
N LEU A 139 -14.52 9.96 -6.15
CA LEU A 139 -13.96 10.63 -4.99
C LEU A 139 -14.59 12.03 -4.82
N HIS A 140 -14.81 12.41 -3.57
CA HIS A 140 -15.22 13.79 -3.24
C HIS A 140 -14.16 14.79 -3.72
N PRO A 141 -14.53 15.94 -4.34
CA PRO A 141 -13.56 16.90 -4.89
C PRO A 141 -12.46 17.34 -3.92
N GLU A 142 -12.80 17.53 -2.65
CA GLU A 142 -11.83 17.90 -1.61
C GLU A 142 -10.79 16.80 -1.35
N LEU A 143 -11.20 15.53 -1.40
CA LEU A 143 -10.26 14.41 -1.28
C LEU A 143 -9.36 14.33 -2.51
N ARG A 144 -9.89 14.54 -3.72
CA ARG A 144 -9.08 14.59 -4.96
C ARG A 144 -8.00 15.66 -4.85
N ARG A 145 -8.38 16.87 -4.44
CA ARG A 145 -7.44 17.98 -4.23
C ARG A 145 -6.33 17.61 -3.27
N LYS A 146 -6.67 17.07 -2.10
CA LYS A 146 -5.68 16.64 -1.09
C LYS A 146 -4.73 15.56 -1.62
N LEU A 147 -5.28 14.56 -2.31
CA LEU A 147 -4.49 13.47 -2.90
C LEU A 147 -3.52 14.01 -3.95
N LEU A 148 -4.02 14.76 -4.94
CA LEU A 148 -3.19 15.30 -6.03
C LEU A 148 -2.09 16.23 -5.51
N GLN A 149 -2.39 17.07 -4.50
CA GLN A 149 -1.39 17.93 -3.86
C GLN A 149 -0.34 17.18 -3.03
N SER A 150 -0.55 15.90 -2.73
CA SER A 150 0.40 15.08 -1.98
C SER A 150 1.46 14.39 -2.84
N LEU A 151 1.28 14.37 -4.16
CA LEU A 151 2.28 13.90 -5.10
C LEU A 151 3.24 15.05 -5.41
N SER A 152 4.51 14.92 -5.01
CA SER A 152 5.51 15.94 -5.32
C SER A 152 5.94 15.85 -6.79
N GLU A 153 6.35 16.99 -7.36
CA GLU A 153 6.95 17.04 -8.69
C GLU A 153 8.14 16.08 -8.79
N ALA A 154 9.04 16.11 -7.81
CA ALA A 154 10.20 15.23 -7.77
C ALA A 154 9.84 13.73 -7.80
N ALA A 155 8.70 13.33 -7.22
CA ALA A 155 8.24 11.95 -7.32
C ALA A 155 7.59 11.66 -8.69
N ALA A 156 6.84 12.62 -9.24
CA ALA A 156 6.22 12.48 -10.56
C ALA A 156 7.24 12.46 -11.71
N THR A 157 8.39 13.13 -11.54
CA THR A 157 9.44 13.30 -12.57
C THR A 157 10.74 12.58 -12.21
N ALA A 158 10.71 11.68 -11.22
CA ALA A 158 11.89 10.93 -10.79
C ALA A 158 12.54 10.20 -11.98
N SER A 159 13.83 10.46 -12.24
CA SER A 159 14.59 9.81 -13.32
C SER A 159 14.86 8.32 -13.06
N GLY A 160 14.65 7.86 -11.83
CA GLY A 160 14.77 6.46 -11.45
C GLY A 160 14.20 6.20 -10.06
N TRP A 161 13.78 4.96 -9.85
CA TRP A 161 13.29 4.46 -8.56
C TRP A 161 14.22 3.38 -8.03
N SER A 162 14.36 3.30 -6.71
CA SER A 162 15.09 2.21 -6.09
C SER A 162 14.42 0.87 -6.44
N MET A 163 15.21 -0.15 -6.77
CA MET A 163 14.75 -1.53 -6.93
C MET A 163 14.90 -2.35 -5.64
N ARG A 164 15.32 -1.71 -4.54
CA ARG A 164 15.48 -2.42 -3.25
C ARG A 164 14.14 -2.88 -2.72
N GLN A 165 14.05 -4.16 -2.37
CA GLN A 165 12.86 -4.77 -1.77
C GLN A 165 12.48 -4.07 -0.45
N PRO A 166 11.18 -3.91 -0.16
CA PRO A 166 10.74 -3.44 1.15
C PRO A 166 11.23 -4.37 2.26
N ALA A 167 11.76 -3.81 3.35
CA ALA A 167 12.34 -4.58 4.46
C ALA A 167 11.42 -4.70 5.68
N PHE A 168 10.48 -3.77 5.83
CA PHE A 168 9.53 -3.70 6.93
C PHE A 168 8.11 -3.92 6.43
N TYR A 169 7.42 -4.91 7.00
CA TYR A 169 6.00 -5.15 6.75
C TYR A 169 5.22 -5.03 8.06
N PRO A 170 4.45 -3.95 8.27
CA PRO A 170 3.73 -3.77 9.52
C PRO A 170 2.66 -4.85 9.67
N ALA A 171 2.67 -5.52 10.83
CA ALA A 171 1.68 -6.50 11.22
C ALA A 171 0.73 -5.93 12.28
N TRP A 172 -0.31 -6.69 12.61
CA TRP A 172 -1.11 -6.44 13.80
C TRP A 172 -0.23 -6.48 15.05
N VAL A 173 -0.44 -5.50 15.93
CA VAL A 173 0.18 -5.47 17.26
C VAL A 173 -0.97 -5.51 18.25
N GLU A 174 -1.00 -6.54 19.08
CA GLU A 174 -1.97 -6.60 20.17
C GLU A 174 -1.78 -5.38 21.09
N LYS A 175 -2.89 -4.82 21.54
CA LYS A 175 -2.84 -3.73 22.49
C LYS A 175 -2.38 -4.31 23.83
N VAL A 176 -1.14 -4.05 24.23
CA VAL A 176 -0.70 -4.36 25.58
C VAL A 176 -1.56 -3.54 26.53
N GLU A 177 -2.34 -4.20 27.39
CA GLU A 177 -3.07 -3.50 28.43
C GLU A 177 -2.07 -2.82 29.35
N ALA A 178 -2.22 -1.51 29.55
CA ALA A 178 -1.41 -0.75 30.48
C ALA A 178 -1.71 -1.26 31.89
N GLY A 179 -0.87 -2.15 32.41
CA GLY A 179 -1.02 -2.75 33.74
C GLY A 179 -0.85 -4.27 33.80
N ALA A 180 -0.59 -4.97 32.71
CA ALA A 180 -0.25 -6.39 32.78
C ALA A 180 1.05 -6.59 33.59
N PRO A 181 1.05 -7.43 34.65
CA PRO A 181 2.26 -7.70 35.41
C PRO A 181 3.31 -8.34 34.50
N MET A 182 4.53 -7.82 34.53
CA MET A 182 5.67 -8.52 33.95
C MET A 182 5.90 -9.79 34.77
N HIS A 183 5.69 -10.95 34.15
CA HIS A 183 6.13 -12.24 34.68
C HIS A 183 7.55 -12.53 34.21
#